data_AF-A0A381YGK6-F1
#
_entry.id   AF-A0A381YGK6-F1
#
_cell.length_a   1.000
_cell.length_b   1.000
_cell.length_c   1.000
_cell.angle_alpha   90.00
_cell.angle_beta   90.00
_cell.angle_gamma   90.00
#
_symmetry.space_group_name_H-M   'P 1'
#
loop_
_entity.id
_entity.type
_entity.pdbx_description
1 polymer ?
#
loop_
_entity_poly.entity_id
_entity_poly.type
_entity_poly.pdbx_seq_one_letter_code
_entity_poly.pdbx_strand_id
1 'polypeptide(L)'
;MAIALDWLASGKGVALATVVRTWGSSPRPAGSNLVIASDGSFEGSVSGGCVEGAVVRAAQEVIETGEECTVEFGVTDDEAWEVGLACGGQILVLIEPIR
;
A
#
# COMPACT_ATOMS: atom_id res chain seq x y z
N MET A 1 -4.31 -8.49 11.10
CA MET A 1 -3.39 -9.60 10.79
C MET A 1 -4.03 -10.98 10.74
N ALA A 2 -5.14 -11.25 11.46
CA ALA A 2 -5.83 -12.55 11.35
C ALA A 2 -6.23 -12.87 9.90
N ILE A 3 -6.75 -11.88 9.15
CA ILE A 3 -7.14 -12.08 7.76
C ILE A 3 -5.99 -12.47 6.82
N ALA A 4 -4.77 -12.00 7.10
CA ALA A 4 -3.60 -12.37 6.31
C ALA A 4 -3.30 -13.87 6.45
N LEU A 5 -3.39 -14.38 7.68
CA LEU A 5 -3.22 -15.81 7.96
C LEU A 5 -4.33 -16.64 7.32
N ASP A 6 -5.58 -16.17 7.37
CA ASP A 6 -6.71 -16.85 6.74
C ASP A 6 -6.55 -16.94 5.22
N TRP A 7 -6.10 -15.86 4.57
CA TRP A 7 -5.83 -15.85 3.13
C TRP A 7 -4.67 -16.76 2.75
N LEU A 8 -3.57 -16.74 3.49
CA LEU A 8 -2.46 -17.66 3.29
C LEU A 8 -2.90 -19.11 3.46
N ALA A 9 -3.69 -19.41 4.50
CA ALA A 9 -4.24 -20.74 4.73
C ALA A 9 -5.20 -21.20 3.60
N SER A 10 -5.85 -20.26 2.92
CA SER A 10 -6.67 -20.52 1.74
C SER A 10 -5.88 -20.68 0.44
N GLY A 11 -4.54 -20.59 0.50
CA GLY A 11 -3.65 -20.73 -0.66
C GLY A 11 -3.51 -19.47 -1.52
N LYS A 12 -3.94 -18.31 -1.02
CA LYS A 12 -3.76 -17.03 -1.72
C LYS A 12 -2.37 -16.47 -1.44
N GLY A 13 -1.77 -15.85 -2.44
CA GLY A 13 -0.63 -14.97 -2.22
C GLY A 13 -1.09 -13.73 -1.46
N VAL A 14 -0.26 -13.23 -0.54
CA VAL A 14 -0.60 -12.07 0.30
C VAL A 14 0.60 -11.13 0.35
N ALA A 15 0.35 -9.82 0.32
CA ALA A 15 1.33 -8.78 0.58
C ALA A 15 0.85 -7.84 1.69
N LEU A 16 1.82 -7.24 2.38
CA LEU A 16 1.62 -6.20 3.37
C LEU A 16 2.16 -4.88 2.83
N ALA A 17 1.30 -3.88 2.76
CA ALA A 17 1.70 -2.50 2.48
C ALA A 17 1.72 -1.70 3.79
N THR A 18 2.84 -1.05 4.08
CA THR A 18 3.11 -0.32 5.32
C THR A 18 3.54 1.10 5.00
N VAL A 19 2.88 2.10 5.59
CA VAL A 19 3.37 3.48 5.53
C VAL A 19 4.64 3.58 6.37
N VAL A 20 5.80 3.68 5.73
CA VAL A 20 7.10 3.73 6.42
C VAL A 20 7.56 5.16 6.69
N ARG A 21 7.10 6.14 5.91
CA ARG A 21 7.38 7.57 6.13
C ARG A 21 6.18 8.43 5.72
N THR A 22 6.11 9.60 6.34
CA THR A 22 5.08 10.62 6.07
C THR A 22 5.72 12.00 6.09
N TRP A 23 5.27 12.89 5.21
CA TRP A 23 5.64 14.30 5.18
C TRP A 23 4.40 15.18 5.13
N GLY A 24 4.50 16.38 5.69
CA GLY A 24 3.38 17.33 5.74
C GLY A 24 2.16 16.77 6.47
N SER A 25 0.98 17.19 6.04
CA SER A 25 -0.32 16.80 6.61
C SER A 25 -0.82 15.45 6.06
N SER A 26 0.00 14.40 6.16
CA SER A 26 -0.36 13.05 5.70
C SER A 26 -1.68 12.56 6.32
N PRO A 27 -2.57 11.91 5.56
CA PRO A 27 -3.88 11.47 6.04
C PRO A 27 -3.79 10.27 7.00
N ARG A 28 -2.68 9.53 6.98
CA ARG A 28 -2.41 8.39 7.85
C ARG A 28 -0.99 8.49 8.44
N PRO A 29 -0.80 8.10 9.71
CA PRO A 29 0.52 8.08 10.32
C PRO A 29 1.37 6.92 9.77
N ALA A 30 2.68 7.04 9.91
CA ALA A 30 3.59 5.91 9.72
C ALA A 30 3.17 4.72 10.61
N GLY A 31 3.34 3.50 10.08
CA GLY A 31 2.84 2.25 10.66
C GLY A 31 1.40 1.90 10.27
N SER A 32 0.72 2.73 9.46
CA SER A 32 -0.57 2.35 8.88
C SER A 32 -0.38 1.24 7.86
N ASN A 33 -1.24 0.23 7.92
CA ASN A 33 -1.09 -1.00 7.16
C ASN A 33 -2.31 -1.29 6.28
N LEU A 34 -2.04 -1.95 5.17
CA LEU A 34 -3.02 -2.51 4.24
C LEU A 34 -2.54 -3.92 3.87
N VAL A 35 -3.36 -4.93 4.13
CA VAL A 35 -3.11 -6.32 3.71
C VAL A 35 -3.83 -6.53 2.39
N ILE A 36 -3.15 -7.11 1.41
CA ILE A 36 -3.68 -7.34 0.06
C ILE A 36 -3.51 -8.82 -0.31
N ALA A 37 -4.55 -9.46 -0.81
CA ALA A 37 -4.50 -10.79 -1.41
C ALA A 37 -4.30 -10.72 -2.93
N SER A 38 -3.82 -11.80 -3.52
CA SER A 38 -3.57 -11.94 -4.96
C SER A 38 -4.82 -11.67 -5.83
N ASP A 39 -6.03 -11.92 -5.29
CA ASP A 39 -7.30 -11.65 -5.97
C ASP A 39 -7.76 -10.17 -5.90
N GLY A 40 -6.94 -9.29 -5.31
CA GLY A 40 -7.24 -7.88 -5.14
C GLY A 40 -8.08 -7.56 -3.89
N SER A 41 -8.47 -8.55 -3.10
CA SER A 41 -9.10 -8.31 -1.80
C SER A 41 -8.12 -7.60 -0.87
N PHE A 42 -8.58 -6.63 -0.08
CA PHE A 42 -7.72 -5.94 0.88
C PHE A 42 -8.44 -5.58 2.19
N GLU A 43 -7.68 -5.46 3.27
CA GLU A 43 -8.14 -4.97 4.58
C GLU A 43 -7.13 -4.00 5.18
N GLY A 44 -7.62 -2.88 5.73
CA GLY A 44 -6.80 -1.80 6.26
C GLY A 44 -6.83 -0.57 5.35
N SER A 45 -5.88 0.34 5.56
CA SER A 45 -5.80 1.59 4.79
C SER A 45 -4.48 2.29 5.03
N VAL A 46 -3.88 2.82 3.95
CA VAL A 46 -2.66 3.64 4.00
C VAL A 46 -2.93 5.12 3.71
N SER A 47 -4.11 5.49 3.17
CA SER A 47 -4.47 6.90 2.92
C SER A 47 -5.90 7.29 3.31
N GLY A 48 -6.84 6.34 3.30
CA GLY A 48 -8.26 6.58 3.55
C GLY A 48 -9.14 6.52 2.28
N GLY A 49 -8.61 6.07 1.14
CA GLY A 49 -9.37 5.74 -0.07
C GLY A 49 -8.77 6.25 -1.38
N CYS A 50 -7.82 7.19 -1.35
CA CYS A 50 -7.33 7.85 -2.57
C CYS A 50 -6.27 7.04 -3.33
N VAL A 51 -5.39 6.34 -2.62
CA VAL A 51 -4.21 5.66 -3.21
C VAL A 51 -4.27 4.14 -3.09
N GLU A 52 -5.26 3.60 -2.39
CA GLU A 52 -5.44 2.17 -2.13
C GLU A 52 -5.46 1.35 -3.43
N GLY A 53 -6.11 1.85 -4.50
CA GLY A 53 -6.13 1.15 -5.78
C GLY A 53 -4.75 1.04 -6.44
N ALA A 54 -3.89 2.06 -6.31
CA ALA A 54 -2.52 2.01 -6.82
C ALA A 54 -1.65 1.04 -5.99
N VAL A 55 -1.82 1.07 -4.67
CA VAL A 55 -1.12 0.14 -3.76
C VAL A 55 -1.52 -1.30 -4.01
N VAL A 56 -2.80 -1.59 -4.25
CA VAL A 56 -3.28 -2.95 -4.58
C VAL A 56 -2.63 -3.46 -5.86
N ARG A 57 -2.53 -2.64 -6.91
CA ARG A 57 -1.86 -3.04 -8.17
C ARG A 57 -0.39 -3.36 -7.96
N ALA A 58 0.34 -2.50 -7.25
CA ALA A 58 1.74 -2.73 -6.92
C ALA A 58 1.91 -4.00 -6.05
N ALA A 59 0.99 -4.23 -5.11
CA ALA A 59 1.00 -5.43 -4.28
C ALA A 59 0.76 -6.72 -5.07
N GLN A 60 -0.07 -6.70 -6.12
CA GLN A 60 -0.24 -7.86 -6.99
C GLN A 60 1.06 -8.22 -7.71
N GLU A 61 1.80 -7.23 -8.21
CA GLU A 61 3.11 -7.44 -8.81
C GLU A 61 4.12 -7.99 -7.80
N VAL A 62 4.16 -7.44 -6.58
CA VAL A 62 5.01 -7.95 -5.48
C VAL A 62 4.67 -9.41 -5.11
N ILE A 63 3.39 -9.78 -5.12
CA ILE A 63 2.97 -11.16 -4.86
C ILE A 63 3.44 -12.09 -5.98
N GLU A 64 3.35 -11.66 -7.24
CA GLU A 64 3.76 -12.45 -8.41
C GLU A 64 5.28 -12.62 -8.50
N THR A 65 6.05 -11.55 -8.27
CA THR A 65 7.52 -11.57 -8.35
C THR A 65 8.17 -12.10 -7.08
N GLY A 66 7.53 -11.90 -5.93
CA GLY A 66 8.13 -12.12 -4.61
C GLY A 66 9.17 -11.07 -4.24
N GLU A 67 9.30 -9.98 -4.98
CA GLU A 67 10.24 -8.90 -4.70
C GLU A 67 9.51 -7.73 -4.04
N GLU A 68 10.03 -7.26 -2.91
CA GLU A 68 9.49 -6.09 -2.21
C GLU A 68 9.75 -4.80 -3.01
N CYS A 69 8.85 -3.82 -2.87
CA CYS A 69 9.00 -2.52 -3.51
C CYS A 69 8.55 -1.38 -2.60
N THR A 70 8.92 -0.16 -2.94
CA THR A 70 8.48 1.03 -2.23
C THR A 70 7.81 1.99 -3.21
N VAL A 71 6.64 2.52 -2.83
CA VAL A 71 5.86 3.46 -3.64
C VAL A 71 5.65 4.74 -2.86
N GLU A 72 5.96 5.88 -3.50
CA GLU A 72 5.76 7.20 -2.93
C GLU A 72 4.48 7.83 -3.49
N PHE A 73 3.65 8.41 -2.62
CA PHE A 73 2.42 9.11 -2.98
C PHE A 73 2.43 10.51 -2.38
N GLY A 74 2.10 11.54 -3.16
CA GLY A 74 2.19 12.91 -2.69
C GLY A 74 1.69 13.95 -3.70
N VAL A 75 1.52 15.19 -3.25
CA VAL A 75 1.29 16.33 -4.15
C VAL A 75 2.65 16.89 -4.54
N THR A 76 3.09 16.63 -5.77
CA THR A 76 4.20 17.36 -6.39
C THR A 76 3.61 18.56 -7.14
N ASP A 77 4.01 19.76 -6.71
CA ASP A 77 3.58 21.02 -7.34
C ASP A 77 4.27 21.29 -8.69
N ASP A 78 5.24 20.44 -9.09
CA ASP A 78 5.90 20.54 -10.38
C ASP A 78 6.24 19.15 -10.91
N GLU A 79 5.77 18.89 -12.13
CA GLU A 79 6.23 17.84 -13.05
C GLU A 79 6.20 16.37 -12.58
N ALA A 80 5.01 15.77 -12.50
CA ALA A 80 4.69 14.49 -13.16
C ALA A 80 3.37 13.92 -12.64
N TRP A 81 2.57 13.41 -13.56
CA TRP A 81 1.33 12.69 -13.35
C TRP A 81 1.52 11.51 -12.36
N GLU A 82 0.75 11.46 -11.25
CA GLU A 82 -0.14 10.37 -10.84
C GLU A 82 -0.52 10.45 -9.34
N VAL A 83 -1.81 10.72 -9.08
CA VAL A 83 -2.53 10.53 -7.80
C VAL A 83 -1.93 11.23 -6.57
N GLY A 84 -2.16 12.55 -6.48
CA GLY A 84 -1.80 13.35 -5.29
C GLY A 84 -2.79 13.23 -4.13
N LEU A 85 -2.28 13.33 -2.90
CA LEU A 85 -3.09 13.39 -1.68
C LEU A 85 -3.70 14.78 -1.52
N ALA A 86 -5.04 14.89 -1.51
CA ALA A 86 -5.76 16.18 -1.46
C ALA A 86 -5.42 17.09 -0.24
N CYS A 87 -4.76 16.55 0.78
CA CYS A 87 -4.35 17.26 1.99
C CYS A 87 -2.98 17.96 1.90
N GLY A 88 -2.24 17.82 0.79
CA GLY A 88 -0.87 18.37 0.65
C GLY A 88 0.19 17.61 1.43
N GLY A 89 -0.10 16.38 1.86
CA GLY A 89 0.86 15.47 2.48
C GLY A 89 1.50 14.52 1.46
N GLN A 90 2.56 13.83 1.89
CA GLN A 90 3.18 12.74 1.14
C GLN A 90 3.38 11.53 2.05
N ILE A 91 3.33 10.33 1.49
CA ILE A 91 3.58 9.07 2.17
C ILE A 91 4.52 8.19 1.35
N LEU A 92 5.35 7.42 2.04
CA LEU A 92 6.14 6.35 1.46
C LEU A 92 5.59 5.03 1.97
N VAL A 93 5.23 4.14 1.05
CA VAL A 93 4.61 2.85 1.36
C VAL A 93 5.56 1.74 0.93
N LEU A 94 6.04 0.95 1.89
CA LEU A 94 6.76 -0.29 1.63
C LEU A 94 5.75 -1.42 1.40
N ILE A 95 5.95 -2.22 0.36
CA ILE A 95 5.10 -3.35 0.01
C ILE A 95 5.96 -4.61 0.00
N GLU A 96 5.62 -5.57 0.85
CA GLU A 96 6.38 -6.80 1.05
C GLU A 96 5.47 -8.03 0.91
N PRO A 97 5.92 -9.12 0.26
CA PRO A 97 5.15 -10.36 0.21
C PRO A 97 5.20 -11.09 1.56
N ILE A 98 4.07 -11.68 1.97
CA ILE A 98 3.97 -12.51 3.18
C ILE A 98 4.17 -13.98 2.80
N ARG A 99 5.04 -14.69 3.53
CA ARG A 99 5.44 -16.08 3.27
C ARG A 99 5.30 -16.96 4.52
#